data_AF-A0A2T6GP26-F1
#
_entry.id   AF-A0A2T6GP26-F1
#
_cell.length_a   1.000
_cell.length_b   1.000
_cell.length_c   1.000
_cell.angle_alpha   90.00
_cell.angle_beta   90.00
_cell.angle_gamma   90.00
#
_symmetry.space_group_name_H-M   'P 1'
#
loop_
_entity.id
_entity.type
_entity.pdbx_description
1 polymer ?
#
loop_
_entity_poly.entity_id
_entity_poly.type
_entity_poly.pdbx_seq_one_letter_code
_entity_poly.pdbx_strand_id
1 'polypeptide(L)'
;MEDRVAYSEIRACFLGLYYNYCRVKLRHNSLWVEGESEAGYAYAELEGGFDKPVEILMLEVVALVLRGGRSSEKVHDYHRAVIEEVLRDNDLPSILEGLPQEEAVEFSSDLRLLGVI
;
A
#
# COMPACT_ATOMS: atom_id res chain seq x y z
N MET A 1 9.48 -21.14 5.78
CA MET A 1 9.46 -19.70 6.13
C MET A 1 9.21 -19.02 4.82
N GLU A 2 7.98 -18.58 4.57
CA GLU A 2 7.65 -18.05 3.26
C GLU A 2 8.42 -16.77 3.01
N ASP A 3 9.14 -16.76 1.90
CA ASP A 3 10.09 -15.76 1.43
C ASP A 3 9.39 -14.46 0.99
N ARG A 4 8.44 -13.97 1.77
CA ARG A 4 7.62 -12.78 1.45
C ARG A 4 7.83 -11.70 2.49
N VAL A 5 7.60 -10.46 2.10
CA VAL A 5 7.58 -9.31 2.99
C VAL A 5 6.28 -9.29 3.77
N ALA A 6 6.34 -9.02 5.08
CA ALA A 6 5.15 -8.93 5.91
C ALA A 6 4.39 -7.61 5.67
N TYR A 7 3.07 -7.63 5.87
CA TYR A 7 2.21 -6.44 5.77
C TYR A 7 2.71 -5.28 6.62
N SER A 8 3.16 -5.58 7.84
CA SER A 8 3.73 -4.62 8.77
C SER A 8 5.06 -4.04 8.28
N GLU A 9 5.88 -4.83 7.59
CA GLU A 9 7.14 -4.41 6.99
C GLU A 9 6.89 -3.52 5.77
N ILE A 10 5.96 -3.88 4.88
CA ILE A 10 5.55 -3.04 3.74
C ILE A 10 5.06 -1.68 4.25
N ARG A 11 4.18 -1.67 5.26
CA ARG A 11 3.71 -0.43 5.90
C ARG A 11 4.84 0.38 6.53
N ALA A 12 5.77 -0.27 7.22
CA ALA A 12 6.92 0.40 7.83
C ALA A 12 7.85 1.03 6.77
N CYS A 13 8.12 0.31 5.67
CA CYS A 13 8.89 0.83 4.54
C CYS A 13 8.20 2.03 3.90
N PHE A 14 6.88 1.94 3.64
CA PHE A 14 6.09 3.04 3.08
C PHE A 14 6.17 4.28 3.97
N LEU A 15 5.94 4.14 5.28
CA LEU A 15 6.02 5.25 6.25
C LEU A 15 7.45 5.81 6.36
N GLY A 16 8.47 4.98 6.23
CA GLY A 16 9.87 5.41 6.18
C GLY A 16 10.16 6.32 4.98
N LEU A 17 9.72 5.91 3.79
CA LEU A 17 9.86 6.72 2.56
C LEU A 17 9.04 8.01 2.63
N TYR A 18 7.80 7.92 3.09
CA TYR A 18 6.92 9.06 3.37
C TYR A 18 7.64 10.09 4.25
N TYR A 19 8.15 9.64 5.40
CA TYR A 19 8.85 10.49 6.36
C TYR A 19 10.13 11.10 5.76
N ASN A 20 10.90 10.29 5.03
CA ASN A 20 12.14 10.74 4.40
C ASN A 20 11.88 11.81 3.34
N TYR A 21 10.82 11.70 2.55
CA TYR A 21 10.48 12.71 1.56
C TYR A 21 10.18 14.07 2.20
N CYS A 22 9.37 14.06 3.27
CA CYS A 22 9.11 15.26 4.06
C CYS A 22 10.41 15.90 4.59
N ARG A 23 11.37 15.09 5.07
CA ARG A 23 12.68 15.59 5.51
C ARG A 23 13.49 16.20 4.37
N VAL A 24 13.47 15.60 3.19
CA VAL A 24 14.14 16.15 1.99
C VAL A 24 13.53 17.50 1.63
N LYS A 25 12.20 17.62 1.56
CA LYS A 25 11.51 18.90 1.30
C LYS A 25 11.91 19.99 2.29
N LEU A 26 11.93 19.66 3.59
CA LEU A 26 12.35 20.59 4.66
C LEU A 26 13.83 20.98 4.54
N ARG A 27 14.73 20.01 4.34
CA ARG A 27 16.17 20.24 4.22
C ARG A 27 16.51 21.18 3.06
N HIS A 28 15.78 21.06 1.97
CA HIS A 28 15.98 21.86 0.76
C HIS A 28 15.06 23.09 0.66
N ASN A 29 14.25 23.36 1.69
CA ASN A 29 13.24 24.43 1.70
C ASN A 29 12.38 24.45 0.42
N SER A 30 12.01 23.26 -0.06
CA SER A 30 11.27 23.09 -1.32
C SER A 30 9.77 23.11 -1.08
N LEU A 31 9.05 23.88 -1.89
CA LEU A 31 7.59 23.93 -1.85
C LEU A 31 6.97 22.69 -2.49
N TRP A 32 5.80 22.27 -2.00
CA TRP A 32 4.97 21.26 -2.65
C TRP A 32 4.40 21.82 -3.95
N VAL A 33 4.43 21.03 -5.02
CA VAL A 33 3.74 21.36 -6.28
C VAL A 33 2.38 20.67 -6.36
N GLU A 34 1.50 21.16 -7.22
CA GLU A 34 0.18 20.58 -7.40
C GLU A 34 0.28 19.09 -7.80
N GLY A 35 -0.46 18.24 -7.08
CA GLY A 35 -0.46 16.78 -7.30
C GLY A 35 0.71 16.04 -6.64
N GLU A 36 1.73 16.74 -6.13
CA GLU A 36 2.80 16.13 -5.35
C GLU A 36 2.28 15.70 -3.96
N SER A 37 2.67 14.51 -3.53
CA SER A 37 2.40 14.05 -2.17
C SER A 37 3.48 13.09 -1.72
N GLU A 38 3.77 13.12 -0.43
CA GLU A 38 4.65 12.17 0.24
C GLU A 38 4.16 10.72 0.11
N ALA A 39 2.85 10.49 0.10
CA ALA A 39 2.28 9.18 -0.18
C ALA A 39 2.47 8.76 -1.65
N GLY A 40 2.38 9.72 -2.59
CA GLY A 40 2.68 9.48 -3.99
C GLY A 40 4.15 9.11 -4.23
N TYR A 41 5.07 9.84 -3.59
CA TYR A 41 6.50 9.51 -3.62
C TYR A 41 6.77 8.12 -3.01
N ALA A 42 6.28 7.85 -1.81
CA ALA A 42 6.51 6.57 -1.15
C ALA A 42 5.98 5.37 -1.95
N TYR A 43 4.81 5.53 -2.58
CA TYR A 43 4.26 4.51 -3.45
C TYR A 43 5.13 4.29 -4.70
N ALA A 44 5.53 5.36 -5.39
CA ALA A 44 6.34 5.27 -6.60
C ALA A 44 7.72 4.60 -6.39
N GLU A 45 8.29 4.70 -5.19
CA GLU A 45 9.56 4.03 -4.84
C GLU A 45 9.38 2.53 -4.53
N LEU A 46 8.15 2.08 -4.22
CA LEU A 46 7.84 0.69 -3.87
C LEU A 46 7.13 -0.06 -5.00
N GLU A 47 6.44 0.66 -5.88
CA GLU A 47 5.75 0.11 -7.04
C GLU A 47 6.73 -0.65 -7.95
N GLY A 48 6.37 -1.88 -8.32
CA GLY A 48 7.23 -2.78 -9.10
C GLY A 48 8.36 -3.44 -8.29
N GLY A 49 8.44 -3.22 -6.98
CA GLY A 49 9.41 -3.85 -6.08
C GLY A 49 8.99 -5.22 -5.51
N PHE A 50 7.79 -5.67 -5.83
CA PHE A 50 7.21 -6.92 -5.32
C PHE A 50 6.75 -7.83 -6.45
N ASP A 51 7.11 -9.12 -6.38
CA ASP A 51 6.74 -10.11 -7.39
C ASP A 51 5.53 -10.96 -6.96
N LYS A 52 5.21 -11.02 -5.66
CA LYS A 52 4.14 -11.88 -5.16
C LYS A 52 2.80 -11.15 -5.13
N PRO A 53 1.71 -11.77 -5.60
CA PRO A 53 0.38 -11.16 -5.59
C PRO A 53 -0.05 -10.61 -4.22
N VAL A 54 0.26 -11.34 -3.14
CA VAL A 54 -0.07 -10.91 -1.77
C VAL A 54 0.66 -9.63 -1.36
N GLU A 55 1.92 -9.45 -1.76
CA GLU A 55 2.73 -8.27 -1.43
C GLU A 55 2.26 -7.05 -2.22
N ILE A 56 1.92 -7.25 -3.51
CA ILE A 56 1.32 -6.21 -4.35
C ILE A 56 -0.01 -5.76 -3.73
N LEU A 57 -0.89 -6.71 -3.38
CA LEU A 57 -2.17 -6.42 -2.74
C LEU A 57 -1.99 -5.64 -1.42
N MET A 58 -1.03 -6.06 -0.60
CA MET A 58 -0.67 -5.37 0.64
C MET A 58 -0.21 -3.93 0.41
N LEU A 59 0.64 -3.68 -0.60
CA LEU A 59 1.08 -2.33 -0.96
C LEU A 59 -0.10 -1.42 -1.34
N GLU A 60 -1.01 -1.91 -2.20
CA GLU A 60 -2.18 -1.15 -2.62
C GLU A 60 -3.10 -0.79 -1.44
N VAL A 61 -3.31 -1.75 -0.53
CA VAL A 61 -4.10 -1.53 0.70
C VAL A 61 -3.42 -0.50 1.60
N VAL A 62 -2.09 -0.61 1.83
CA VAL A 62 -1.33 0.40 2.62
C VAL A 62 -1.46 1.78 1.99
N ALA A 63 -1.32 1.89 0.67
CA ALA A 63 -1.40 3.16 -0.04
C ALA A 63 -2.76 3.83 0.17
N LEU A 64 -3.87 3.07 0.09
CA LEU A 64 -5.21 3.59 0.32
C LEU A 64 -5.48 3.93 1.80
N VAL A 65 -5.11 3.05 2.72
CA VAL A 65 -5.29 3.27 4.18
C VAL A 65 -4.55 4.54 4.64
N LEU A 66 -3.28 4.71 4.24
CA LEU A 66 -2.49 5.88 4.65
C LEU A 66 -3.00 7.17 4.02
N ARG A 67 -3.65 7.11 2.86
CA ARG A 67 -4.34 8.27 2.27
C ARG A 67 -5.62 8.61 3.04
N GLY A 68 -6.30 7.65 3.65
CA GLY A 68 -7.45 7.89 4.53
C GLY A 68 -8.55 8.73 3.86
N GLY A 69 -8.81 8.49 2.57
CA GLY A 69 -9.80 9.22 1.78
C GLY A 69 -9.39 10.62 1.30
N ARG A 70 -8.13 11.06 1.52
CA ARG A 70 -7.65 12.40 1.11
C ARG A 70 -7.18 12.49 -0.34
N SER A 71 -7.17 11.38 -1.07
CA SER A 71 -6.71 11.32 -2.45
C SER A 71 -7.79 11.75 -3.45
N SER A 72 -7.35 12.11 -4.66
CA SER A 72 -8.27 12.30 -5.78
C SER A 72 -8.92 10.97 -6.17
N GLU A 73 -10.10 11.06 -6.79
CA GLU A 73 -10.83 9.91 -7.33
C GLU A 73 -9.95 9.08 -8.27
N LYS A 74 -9.19 9.74 -9.15
CA LYS A 74 -8.24 9.07 -10.06
C LYS A 74 -7.21 8.18 -9.34
N VAL A 75 -6.69 8.64 -8.21
CA VAL A 75 -5.70 7.86 -7.43
C VAL A 75 -6.39 6.70 -6.71
N HIS A 76 -7.59 6.93 -6.19
CA HIS A 76 -8.39 5.86 -5.58
C HIS A 76 -8.72 4.75 -6.60
N ASP A 77 -9.21 5.14 -7.79
CA ASP A 77 -9.57 4.23 -8.86
C ASP A 77 -8.37 3.44 -9.39
N TYR A 78 -7.20 4.08 -9.45
CA TYR A 78 -5.96 3.41 -9.81
C TYR A 78 -5.65 2.23 -8.88
N HIS A 79 -5.53 2.50 -7.57
CA HIS A 79 -5.21 1.46 -6.59
C HIS A 79 -6.30 0.38 -6.54
N ARG A 80 -7.58 0.76 -6.68
CA ARG A 80 -8.69 -0.20 -6.75
C ARG A 80 -8.62 -1.09 -7.99
N ALA A 81 -8.25 -0.55 -9.15
CA ALA A 81 -8.08 -1.34 -10.36
C ALA A 81 -6.97 -2.38 -10.21
N VAL A 82 -5.84 -2.02 -9.58
CA VAL A 82 -4.74 -2.97 -9.30
C VAL A 82 -5.19 -4.06 -8.32
N ILE A 83 -5.91 -3.70 -7.25
CA ILE A 83 -6.50 -4.67 -6.32
C ILE A 83 -7.42 -5.65 -7.07
N GLU A 84 -8.31 -5.14 -7.91
CA GLU A 84 -9.24 -5.96 -8.69
C GLU A 84 -8.53 -6.86 -9.71
N GLU A 85 -7.42 -6.42 -10.29
CA GLU A 85 -6.57 -7.24 -11.17
C GLU A 85 -5.92 -8.39 -10.40
N VAL A 86 -5.29 -8.09 -9.26
CA VAL A 86 -4.65 -9.12 -8.41
C VAL A 86 -5.67 -10.16 -7.94
N LEU A 87 -6.85 -9.73 -7.50
CA LEU A 87 -7.90 -10.63 -7.00
C LEU A 87 -8.65 -11.39 -8.09
N ARG A 88 -8.52 -10.98 -9.36
CA ARG A 88 -9.08 -11.73 -10.49
C ARG A 88 -8.32 -13.03 -10.73
N ASP A 89 -7.00 -12.98 -10.55
CA ASP A 89 -6.10 -14.09 -10.84
C ASP A 89 -5.74 -14.91 -9.59
N ASN A 90 -6.11 -14.43 -8.40
CA ASN A 90 -5.76 -15.04 -7.11
C ASN A 90 -6.95 -15.07 -6.16
N ASP A 91 -7.18 -16.21 -5.52
CA ASP A 91 -8.25 -16.38 -4.54
C ASP A 91 -7.88 -15.74 -3.19
N LEU A 92 -8.65 -14.74 -2.76
CA LEU A 92 -8.39 -14.01 -1.52
C LEU A 92 -8.42 -14.91 -0.26
N PRO A 93 -9.39 -15.81 -0.06
CA PRO A 93 -9.33 -16.79 1.04
C PRO A 93 -8.01 -17.56 1.09
N SER A 94 -7.53 -18.06 -0.06
CA SER A 94 -6.25 -18.77 -0.16
C SER A 94 -5.06 -17.88 0.22
N ILE A 95 -5.08 -16.60 -0.18
CA ILE A 95 -4.06 -15.61 0.25
C ILE A 95 -4.08 -15.46 1.78
N LEU A 96 -5.26 -15.26 2.36
CA LEU A 96 -5.41 -15.01 3.80
C LEU A 96 -5.03 -16.24 4.65
N GLU A 97 -5.32 -17.45 4.18
CA GLU A 97 -4.91 -18.70 4.85
C GLU A 97 -3.39 -18.91 4.88
N GLY A 98 -2.67 -18.34 3.91
CA GLY A 98 -1.20 -18.35 3.87
C GLY A 98 -0.53 -17.37 4.83
N LEU A 99 -1.29 -16.48 5.47
CA LEU A 99 -0.74 -15.46 6.38
C LEU A 99 -0.70 -15.96 7.84
N PRO A 100 0.32 -15.57 8.63
CA PRO A 100 0.26 -15.65 10.09
C PRO A 100 -1.02 -15.00 10.61
N GLN A 101 -1.63 -15.61 11.64
CA GLN A 101 -2.95 -15.22 12.13
C GLN A 101 -3.04 -13.72 12.49
N GLU A 102 -2.04 -13.17 13.18
CA GLU A 102 -2.03 -11.77 13.58
C GLU A 102 -2.01 -10.82 12.37
N GLU A 103 -1.21 -11.15 11.36
CA GLU A 103 -1.11 -10.40 10.11
C GLU A 103 -2.40 -10.51 9.28
N ALA A 104 -2.98 -11.71 9.20
CA ALA A 104 -4.25 -11.95 8.51
C ALA A 104 -5.39 -11.14 9.10
N VAL A 105 -5.47 -11.04 10.44
CA VAL A 105 -6.48 -10.26 11.15
C VAL A 105 -6.36 -8.77 10.84
N GLU A 106 -5.15 -8.23 10.91
CA GLU A 106 -4.88 -6.83 10.61
C GLU A 106 -5.19 -6.51 9.14
N PHE A 107 -4.64 -7.30 8.22
CA PHE A 107 -4.82 -7.09 6.78
C PHE A 107 -6.30 -7.23 6.36
N SER A 108 -7.02 -8.22 6.88
CA SER A 108 -8.46 -8.38 6.62
C SER A 108 -9.29 -7.24 7.21
N SER A 109 -8.85 -6.62 8.30
CA SER A 109 -9.50 -5.43 8.85
C SER A 109 -9.42 -4.26 7.86
N ASP A 110 -8.25 -4.04 7.28
CA ASP A 110 -8.05 -2.95 6.31
C ASP A 110 -8.78 -3.21 5.00
N LEU A 111 -8.78 -4.44 4.49
CA LEU A 111 -9.58 -4.83 3.32
C LEU A 111 -11.08 -4.54 3.50
N ARG A 112 -11.64 -4.80 4.69
CA ARG A 112 -13.03 -4.45 5.04
C ARG A 112 -13.26 -2.94 5.07
N LEU A 113 -12.33 -2.18 5.65
CA LEU A 113 -12.43 -0.71 5.69
C LEU A 113 -12.44 -0.10 4.28
N LEU A 114 -11.76 -0.73 3.34
CA LEU A 114 -11.70 -0.32 1.93
C LEU A 114 -12.86 -0.91 1.08
N GLY A 115 -13.74 -1.72 1.67
CA GLY A 115 -14.86 -2.35 0.95
C GLY A 115 -14.39 -3.33 -0.14
N VAL A 116 -13.27 -4.00 0.07
CA VAL A 116 -12.79 -5.09 -0.80
C VAL A 116 -13.51 -6.40 -0.45
N ILE A 117 -13.82 -6.60 0.83
CA ILE A 117 -14.61 -7.72 1.39
C ILE A 117 -15.64 -7.24 2.41
#